data_AF-A0A0F4J975-F1
#
_entry.id   AF-A0A0F4J975-F1
#
_cell.length_a   1.000
_cell.length_b   1.000
_cell.length_c   1.000
_cell.angle_alpha   90.00
_cell.angle_beta   90.00
_cell.angle_gamma   90.00
#
_symmetry.space_group_name_H-M   'P 1'
#
loop_
_entity.id
_entity.type
_entity.pdbx_description
1 polymer ?
#
loop_
_entity_poly.entity_id
_entity_poly.type
_entity_poly.pdbx_seq_one_letter_code
_entity_poly.pdbx_strand_id
1 'polypeptide(L)'
;MTTVPLHDETMLLDDTARLRAAAAFVREHDSASLLPLLLPGIEGPDLRALAGHCHFAHAGILVFPPDEETLRARLGDCGLTFDAPSHPSVVVRERLARRHRLAPADLDVRILRPQVRGTDGERRAVEVFALTVPPHSGLERIAAPERTAGHEAHLAFEVDHPDPLVLRGLCAILARHGAHPDGGGYNPHEDGTVLYFTTPAEGVSGYRRLELYAHGDHRDSLAAHLDHTHPRLASPPAETLLHLLTGAWTTQALASFARLRLPDAMDTRTASTARDLARLTGTDPRGLATLLRYLAMLGAVTREELPEGLPEQLPEEFPEEGFRLTALGALLRADAPDSMRPLALMYGGPFYRSFGELDHAVRTGQPGFDHLHGENHFDHFARDPELADLFDRSMAASSRMFQP
;
A
#
# COMPACT_ATOMS: atom_id res chain seq x y z
N MET A 1 32.97 52.47 7.04
CA MET A 1 32.78 51.03 6.78
C MET A 1 31.29 50.77 6.78
N THR A 2 30.81 50.37 5.62
CA THR A 2 29.43 50.30 5.19
C THR A 2 28.72 49.14 5.90
N THR A 3 27.67 49.45 6.65
CA THR A 3 26.73 48.47 7.19
C THR A 3 25.92 47.88 6.05
N VAL A 4 26.17 46.61 5.75
CA VAL A 4 25.35 45.78 4.86
C VAL A 4 24.03 45.52 5.58
N PRO A 5 22.86 45.84 5.00
CA PRO A 5 21.59 45.55 5.64
C PRO A 5 21.33 44.04 5.57
N LEU A 6 21.03 43.47 6.74
CA LEU A 6 20.43 42.15 6.88
C LEU A 6 19.16 42.11 6.01
N HIS A 7 19.10 41.14 5.09
CA HIS A 7 17.91 40.89 4.29
C HIS A 7 16.75 40.52 5.22
N ASP A 8 15.66 41.26 5.09
CA ASP A 8 14.40 41.11 5.80
C ASP A 8 13.69 39.84 5.28
N GLU A 9 13.72 38.75 6.05
CA GLU A 9 13.07 37.46 5.75
C GLU A 9 11.52 37.51 5.80
N THR A 10 10.92 38.71 5.87
CA THR A 10 9.47 38.89 6.08
C THR A 10 8.70 39.42 4.86
N MET A 11 9.31 39.49 3.67
CA MET A 11 8.55 39.75 2.44
C MET A 11 7.85 38.47 1.97
N LEU A 12 6.52 38.43 2.13
CA LEU A 12 5.65 37.48 1.42
C LEU A 12 6.07 37.42 -0.06
N LEU A 13 6.66 36.30 -0.48
CA LEU A 13 7.01 36.06 -1.88
C LEU A 13 5.71 36.16 -2.71
N ASP A 14 5.62 37.18 -3.56
CA ASP A 14 4.57 37.26 -4.59
C ASP A 14 4.64 36.01 -5.49
N ASP A 15 3.51 35.64 -6.09
CA ASP A 15 3.40 34.40 -6.89
C ASP A 15 4.44 34.34 -8.01
N THR A 16 4.82 35.49 -8.57
CA THR A 16 5.89 35.60 -9.56
C THR A 16 7.24 35.09 -9.03
N ALA A 17 7.58 35.43 -7.80
CA ALA A 17 8.83 34.98 -7.18
C ALA A 17 8.77 33.47 -6.86
N ARG A 18 7.60 32.95 -6.45
CA ARG A 18 7.38 31.51 -6.21
C ARG A 18 7.49 30.70 -7.50
N LEU A 19 6.89 31.18 -8.60
CA LEU A 19 7.00 30.59 -9.92
C LEU A 19 8.46 30.55 -10.40
N ARG A 20 9.19 31.66 -10.24
CA ARG A 20 10.61 31.75 -10.60
C ARG A 20 11.47 30.79 -9.78
N ALA A 21 11.22 30.70 -8.47
CA ALA A 21 11.92 29.77 -7.58
C ALA A 21 11.65 28.32 -7.96
N ALA A 22 10.39 27.94 -8.23
CA ALA A 22 10.04 26.60 -8.68
C ALA A 22 10.69 26.26 -10.04
N ALA A 23 10.69 27.20 -10.99
CA ALA A 23 11.32 27.01 -12.29
C ALA A 23 12.85 26.84 -12.20
N ALA A 24 13.51 27.60 -11.31
CA ALA A 24 14.94 27.43 -11.03
C ALA A 24 15.21 26.08 -10.35
N PHE A 25 14.42 25.74 -9.33
CA PHE A 25 14.53 24.48 -8.61
C PHE A 25 14.43 23.27 -9.55
N VAL A 26 13.41 23.23 -10.42
CA VAL A 26 13.20 22.15 -11.39
C VAL A 26 14.35 22.05 -12.40
N ARG A 27 14.95 23.19 -12.75
CA ARG A 27 16.06 23.24 -13.71
C ARG A 27 17.36 22.69 -13.13
N GLU A 28 17.64 23.00 -11.87
CA GLU A 28 18.93 22.76 -11.21
C GLU A 28 19.06 21.37 -10.58
N HIS A 29 17.96 20.65 -10.42
CA HIS A 29 17.92 19.41 -9.66
C HIS A 29 17.49 18.19 -10.49
N ASP A 30 18.05 17.03 -10.13
CA ASP A 30 17.72 15.70 -10.66
C ASP A 30 17.31 14.75 -9.51
N SER A 31 16.92 13.51 -9.83
CA SER A 31 16.51 12.54 -8.78
C SER A 31 17.60 12.28 -7.74
N ALA A 32 18.83 12.09 -8.19
CA ALA A 32 19.93 11.67 -7.33
C ALA A 32 20.32 12.78 -6.33
N SER A 33 20.22 14.04 -6.74
CA SER A 33 20.45 15.21 -5.90
C SER A 33 19.25 15.55 -5.01
N LEU A 34 18.01 15.30 -5.43
CA LEU A 34 16.80 15.64 -4.67
C LEU A 34 16.47 14.67 -3.55
N LEU A 35 16.62 13.37 -3.80
CA LEU A 35 16.23 12.35 -2.83
C LEU A 35 16.93 12.54 -1.47
N PRO A 36 18.23 12.86 -1.38
CA PRO A 36 18.89 13.19 -0.11
C PRO A 36 18.37 14.45 0.58
N LEU A 37 17.89 15.43 -0.18
CA LEU A 37 17.31 16.67 0.38
C LEU A 37 15.89 16.44 0.94
N LEU A 38 15.17 15.48 0.37
CA LEU A 38 13.81 15.09 0.79
C LEU A 38 13.82 14.08 1.93
N LEU A 39 14.80 13.16 1.93
CA LEU A 39 14.88 12.00 2.79
C LEU A 39 16.25 11.98 3.50
N PRO A 40 16.40 12.70 4.62
CA PRO A 40 17.67 12.83 5.31
C PRO A 40 18.24 11.46 5.70
N GLY A 41 19.52 11.24 5.37
CA GLY A 41 20.23 9.99 5.67
C GLY A 41 20.08 8.88 4.63
N ILE A 42 19.34 9.12 3.52
CA ILE A 42 19.33 8.17 2.42
C ILE A 42 20.68 8.14 1.68
N GLU A 43 21.31 6.97 1.66
CA GLU A 43 22.60 6.77 1.00
C GLU A 43 22.70 5.37 0.40
N GLY A 44 23.75 5.15 -0.39
CA GLY A 44 24.15 3.80 -0.79
C GLY A 44 23.09 3.05 -1.63
N PRO A 45 22.72 1.81 -1.27
CA PRO A 45 21.79 0.99 -2.04
C PRO A 45 20.39 1.59 -2.20
N ASP A 46 19.85 2.18 -1.14
CA ASP A 46 18.48 2.74 -1.14
C ASP A 46 18.37 3.95 -2.07
N LEU A 47 19.36 4.85 -2.04
CA LEU A 47 19.42 5.99 -2.96
C LEU A 47 19.53 5.53 -4.42
N ARG A 48 20.40 4.56 -4.71
CA ARG A 48 20.56 4.01 -6.06
C ARG A 48 19.29 3.32 -6.55
N ALA A 49 18.57 2.63 -5.66
CA ALA A 49 17.32 1.98 -5.99
C ALA A 49 16.24 3.00 -6.36
N LEU A 50 16.03 4.04 -5.54
CA LEU A 50 15.06 5.09 -5.88
C LEU A 50 15.45 5.82 -7.17
N ALA A 51 16.68 6.34 -7.26
CA ALA A 51 17.13 7.09 -8.43
C ALA A 51 17.21 6.24 -9.72
N GLY A 52 17.28 4.91 -9.61
CA GLY A 52 17.33 3.99 -10.74
C GLY A 52 15.96 3.46 -11.19
N HIS A 53 14.90 3.70 -10.42
CA HIS A 53 13.54 3.23 -10.72
C HIS A 53 12.52 4.37 -10.84
N CYS A 54 12.88 5.59 -10.42
CA CYS A 54 12.07 6.76 -10.66
C CYS A 54 12.89 8.00 -11.02
N HIS A 55 12.30 8.84 -11.86
CA HIS A 55 12.88 10.12 -12.27
C HIS A 55 12.05 11.29 -11.75
N PHE A 56 12.72 12.38 -11.35
CA PHE A 56 12.05 13.61 -10.93
C PHE A 56 11.33 14.25 -12.13
N ALA A 57 10.00 14.29 -12.07
CA ALA A 57 9.12 14.69 -13.16
C ALA A 57 8.70 16.16 -13.03
N HIS A 58 8.18 16.57 -11.87
CA HIS A 58 7.70 17.94 -11.68
C HIS A 58 7.72 18.43 -10.24
N ALA A 59 7.74 19.77 -10.09
CA ALA A 59 7.42 20.43 -8.83
C ALA A 59 6.06 21.12 -8.92
N GLY A 60 5.15 20.79 -8.01
CA GLY A 60 3.83 21.39 -7.91
C GLY A 60 3.82 22.61 -7.00
N ILE A 61 3.07 23.66 -7.36
CA ILE A 61 2.82 24.85 -6.55
C ILE A 61 1.42 25.44 -6.78
N LEU A 62 0.84 26.05 -5.75
CA LEU A 62 -0.42 26.80 -5.82
C LEU A 62 -0.15 28.32 -5.87
N VAL A 63 -0.76 29.03 -6.82
CA VAL A 63 -0.66 30.49 -7.02
C VAL A 63 -2.05 31.14 -7.10
N PHE A 64 -2.10 32.46 -6.92
CA PHE A 64 -3.36 33.20 -6.80
C PHE A 64 -3.38 34.45 -7.72
N PRO A 65 -3.45 34.26 -9.05
CA PRO A 65 -3.58 35.37 -9.98
C PRO A 65 -4.97 36.03 -9.88
N PRO A 66 -5.09 37.34 -10.17
CA PRO A 66 -6.39 38.01 -10.22
C PRO A 66 -7.25 37.57 -11.41
N ASP A 67 -6.60 37.19 -12.51
CA ASP A 67 -7.21 36.79 -13.77
C ASP A 67 -6.22 35.95 -14.61
N GLU A 68 -6.71 35.36 -15.71
CA GLU A 68 -5.91 34.52 -16.61
C GLU A 68 -4.82 35.29 -17.34
N GLU A 69 -5.05 36.57 -17.67
CA GLU A 69 -4.08 37.41 -18.38
C GLU A 69 -2.85 37.66 -17.51
N THR A 70 -3.07 38.00 -16.25
CA THR A 70 -2.01 38.19 -15.25
C THR A 70 -1.25 36.90 -14.98
N LEU A 71 -1.94 35.75 -14.92
CA LEU A 71 -1.28 34.45 -14.80
C LEU A 71 -0.34 34.20 -15.98
N ARG A 72 -0.81 34.42 -17.20
CA ARG A 72 -0.03 34.21 -18.44
C ARG A 72 1.19 35.14 -18.48
N ALA A 73 1.03 36.41 -18.11
CA ALA A 73 2.13 37.36 -18.03
C ALA A 73 3.20 36.91 -17.01
N ARG A 74 2.79 36.53 -15.80
CA ARG A 74 3.70 36.05 -14.74
C ARG A 74 4.45 34.78 -15.14
N LEU A 75 3.78 33.84 -15.82
CA LEU A 75 4.41 32.63 -16.35
C LEU A 75 5.45 32.98 -17.43
N GLY A 76 5.13 33.91 -18.33
CA GLY A 76 6.07 34.45 -19.33
C GLY A 76 7.32 35.06 -18.70
N ASP A 77 7.16 35.88 -17.66
CA ASP A 77 8.27 36.50 -16.91
C ASP A 77 9.17 35.49 -16.17
N CYS A 78 8.69 34.25 -16.01
CA CYS A 78 9.44 33.14 -15.41
C CYS A 78 10.02 32.18 -16.45
N GLY A 79 9.82 32.43 -17.75
CA GLY A 79 10.22 31.53 -18.82
C GLY A 79 9.42 30.22 -18.84
N LEU A 80 8.23 30.21 -18.24
CA LEU A 80 7.32 29.07 -18.17
C LEU A 80 6.28 29.17 -19.28
N THR A 81 6.68 28.83 -20.51
CA THR A 81 5.76 28.80 -21.64
C THR A 81 4.91 27.53 -21.62
N PHE A 82 3.62 27.66 -21.91
CA PHE A 82 2.71 26.53 -22.05
C PHE A 82 1.79 26.75 -23.25
N ASP A 83 1.70 25.75 -24.12
CA ASP A 83 0.86 25.80 -25.33
C ASP A 83 -0.47 25.03 -25.16
N ALA A 84 -0.59 24.25 -24.08
CA ALA A 84 -1.77 23.46 -23.78
C ALA A 84 -2.85 24.28 -23.05
N PRO A 85 -4.14 24.01 -23.28
CA PRO A 85 -5.20 24.62 -22.49
C PRO A 85 -5.04 24.22 -21.02
N SER A 86 -5.33 25.15 -20.09
CA SER A 86 -5.43 24.79 -18.67
C SER A 86 -6.61 23.82 -18.47
N HIS A 87 -6.56 22.99 -17.43
CA HIS A 87 -7.66 22.09 -17.07
C HIS A 87 -8.21 22.43 -15.67
N PRO A 88 -9.49 22.14 -15.35
CA PRO A 88 -9.97 22.28 -13.98
C PRO A 88 -9.26 21.28 -13.06
N SER A 89 -8.74 21.73 -11.92
CA SER A 89 -8.22 20.82 -10.88
C SER A 89 -9.33 20.48 -9.89
N VAL A 90 -9.89 19.27 -9.98
CA VAL A 90 -10.95 18.81 -9.07
C VAL A 90 -10.41 18.59 -7.66
N VAL A 91 -9.27 17.91 -7.54
CA VAL A 91 -8.68 17.51 -6.25
C VAL A 91 -8.24 18.71 -5.42
N VAL A 92 -7.47 19.64 -6.01
CA VAL A 92 -6.99 20.83 -5.28
C VAL A 92 -8.16 21.75 -4.92
N ARG A 93 -9.14 21.89 -5.82
CA ARG A 93 -10.37 22.65 -5.54
C ARG A 93 -11.13 22.09 -4.35
N GLU A 94 -11.33 20.78 -4.27
CA GLU A 94 -12.02 20.15 -3.14
C GLU A 94 -11.23 20.29 -1.84
N ARG A 95 -9.90 20.16 -1.88
CA ARG A 95 -9.03 20.35 -0.72
C ARG A 95 -9.10 21.78 -0.18
N LEU A 96 -9.01 22.78 -1.05
CA LEU A 96 -9.13 24.19 -0.69
C LEU A 96 -10.52 24.52 -0.13
N ALA A 97 -11.57 24.04 -0.79
CA ALA A 97 -12.96 24.20 -0.34
C ALA A 97 -13.14 23.65 1.08
N ARG A 98 -12.67 22.43 1.34
CA ARG A 98 -12.75 21.79 2.66
C ARG A 98 -11.94 22.54 3.71
N ARG A 99 -10.70 22.92 3.41
CA ARG A 99 -9.78 23.58 4.34
C ARG A 99 -10.29 24.96 4.77
N HIS A 100 -10.84 25.73 3.82
CA HIS A 100 -11.33 27.09 4.05
C HIS A 100 -12.84 27.21 4.25
N ARG A 101 -13.54 26.06 4.31
CA ARG A 101 -15.00 25.95 4.48
C ARG A 101 -15.78 26.77 3.44
N LEU A 102 -15.40 26.63 2.18
CA LEU A 102 -16.02 27.26 1.02
C LEU A 102 -16.76 26.23 0.17
N ALA A 103 -17.69 26.67 -0.68
CA ALA A 103 -18.27 25.77 -1.68
C ALA A 103 -17.25 25.55 -2.81
N PRO A 104 -17.04 24.32 -3.30
CA PRO A 104 -16.15 24.08 -4.44
C PRO A 104 -16.53 24.86 -5.69
N ALA A 105 -17.81 25.18 -5.88
CA ALA A 105 -18.30 25.98 -7.00
C ALA A 105 -17.79 27.43 -7.00
N ASP A 106 -17.38 27.95 -5.84
CA ASP A 106 -16.87 29.32 -5.68
C ASP A 106 -15.37 29.43 -5.98
N LEU A 107 -14.71 28.30 -6.28
CA LEU A 107 -13.27 28.21 -6.48
C LEU A 107 -12.96 27.79 -7.91
N ASP A 108 -12.46 28.75 -8.70
CA ASP A 108 -11.91 28.48 -10.03
C ASP A 108 -10.43 28.09 -9.93
N VAL A 109 -10.18 26.80 -9.77
CA VAL A 109 -8.82 26.25 -9.73
C VAL A 109 -8.48 25.57 -11.05
N ARG A 110 -7.43 26.08 -11.71
CA ARG A 110 -6.89 25.57 -12.96
C ARG A 110 -5.54 24.89 -12.73
N ILE A 111 -5.23 23.87 -13.52
CA ILE A 111 -3.93 23.20 -13.56
C ILE A 111 -3.23 23.48 -14.89
N LEU A 112 -1.94 23.79 -14.80
CA LEU A 112 -1.04 24.01 -15.93
C LEU A 112 0.26 23.26 -15.68
N ARG A 113 0.89 22.70 -16.73
CA ARG A 113 2.18 21.99 -16.63
C ARG A 113 3.21 22.54 -17.64
N PRO A 114 3.63 23.82 -17.53
CA PRO A 114 4.72 24.34 -18.35
C PRO A 114 5.99 23.49 -18.21
N GLN A 115 6.61 23.20 -19.35
CA GLN A 115 7.80 22.37 -19.44
C GLN A 115 9.06 23.18 -19.12
N VAL A 116 9.99 22.55 -18.41
CA VAL A 116 11.29 23.10 -18.05
C VAL A 116 12.35 22.07 -18.45
N ARG A 117 13.37 22.51 -19.20
CA ARG A 117 14.56 21.67 -19.44
C ARG A 117 15.50 21.78 -18.25
N GLY A 118 15.86 20.64 -17.67
CA GLY A 118 16.91 20.52 -16.67
C GLY A 118 18.30 20.83 -17.22
N THR A 119 19.27 21.10 -16.35
CA THR A 119 20.69 21.27 -16.72
C THR A 119 21.31 20.00 -17.31
N ASP A 120 20.75 18.85 -16.98
CA ASP A 120 21.05 17.53 -17.55
C ASP A 120 20.36 17.27 -18.90
N GLY A 121 19.50 18.19 -19.34
CA GLY A 121 18.79 18.12 -20.63
C GLY A 121 17.46 17.39 -20.57
N GLU A 122 17.12 16.77 -19.44
CA GLU A 122 15.84 16.09 -19.21
C GLU A 122 14.67 17.07 -19.24
N ARG A 123 13.51 16.57 -19.65
CA ARG A 123 12.27 17.35 -19.66
C ARG A 123 11.52 17.11 -18.37
N ARG A 124 11.31 18.20 -17.63
CA ARG A 124 10.54 18.24 -16.38
C ARG A 124 9.44 19.28 -16.51
N ALA A 125 8.58 19.40 -15.51
CA ALA A 125 7.57 20.44 -15.48
C ALA A 125 7.53 21.21 -14.15
N VAL A 126 6.97 22.41 -14.21
CA VAL A 126 6.39 23.04 -13.02
C VAL A 126 4.88 22.82 -13.13
N GLU A 127 4.28 22.13 -12.17
CA GLU A 127 2.83 21.98 -12.10
C GLU A 127 2.25 23.16 -11.31
N VAL A 128 1.47 23.98 -11.99
CA VAL A 128 0.89 25.21 -11.44
C VAL A 128 -0.59 24.99 -11.23
N PHE A 129 -1.01 24.96 -9.97
CA PHE A 129 -2.40 25.15 -9.60
C PHE A 129 -2.64 26.66 -9.47
N ALA A 130 -3.56 27.20 -10.26
CA ALA A 130 -3.93 28.62 -10.21
C ALA A 130 -5.36 28.74 -9.71
N LEU A 131 -5.52 29.32 -8.52
CA LEU A 131 -6.83 29.76 -8.03
C LEU A 131 -7.04 31.22 -8.44
N THR A 132 -8.05 31.49 -9.27
CA THR A 132 -8.39 32.86 -9.65
C THR A 132 -8.92 33.63 -8.43
N VAL A 133 -8.26 34.74 -8.07
CA VAL A 133 -8.62 35.60 -6.91
C VAL A 133 -8.86 37.04 -7.39
N PRO A 134 -10.05 37.36 -7.93
CA PRO A 134 -10.35 38.71 -8.40
C PRO A 134 -10.23 39.72 -7.25
N PRO A 135 -9.83 40.98 -7.54
CA PRO A 135 -9.80 42.02 -6.52
C PRO A 135 -11.18 42.22 -5.88
N HIS A 136 -11.20 42.31 -4.55
CA HIS A 136 -12.38 42.44 -3.69
C HIS A 136 -13.32 41.21 -3.66
N SER A 137 -12.85 40.03 -4.07
CA SER A 137 -13.66 38.80 -4.11
C SER A 137 -13.85 38.11 -2.76
N GLY A 138 -13.11 38.53 -1.72
CA GLY A 138 -13.08 37.86 -0.43
C GLY A 138 -12.23 36.58 -0.41
N LEU A 139 -11.71 36.16 -1.57
CA LEU A 139 -10.75 35.05 -1.70
C LEU A 139 -9.31 35.50 -1.37
N GLU A 140 -9.05 36.79 -1.19
CA GLU A 140 -7.74 37.28 -0.73
C GLU A 140 -7.37 36.72 0.64
N ARG A 141 -8.38 36.44 1.47
CA ARG A 141 -8.20 35.87 2.82
C ARG A 141 -7.58 34.46 2.80
N ILE A 142 -7.69 33.73 1.70
CA ILE A 142 -7.15 32.36 1.57
C ILE A 142 -5.77 32.36 0.91
N ALA A 143 -5.46 33.35 0.07
CA ALA A 143 -4.22 33.39 -0.69
C ALA A 143 -2.97 33.50 0.22
N ALA A 144 -2.97 34.41 1.20
CA ALA A 144 -1.81 34.60 2.06
C ALA A 144 -1.51 33.37 2.98
N PRO A 145 -2.50 32.78 3.68
CA PRO A 145 -2.27 31.55 4.46
C PRO A 145 -1.75 30.38 3.60
N GLU A 146 -2.30 30.18 2.42
CA GLU A 146 -1.87 29.11 1.52
C GLU A 146 -0.47 29.32 0.95
N ARG A 147 -0.08 30.57 0.64
CA ARG A 147 1.29 30.88 0.21
C ARG A 147 2.31 30.52 1.29
N THR A 148 2.00 30.87 2.55
CA THR A 148 2.87 30.59 3.71
C THR A 148 2.93 29.10 4.03
N ALA A 149 1.79 28.41 4.00
CA ALA A 149 1.72 27.00 4.38
C ALA A 149 2.20 26.05 3.29
N GLY A 150 2.04 26.41 2.00
CA GLY A 150 2.47 25.61 0.87
C GLY A 150 1.80 24.24 0.78
N HIS A 151 0.52 24.12 1.18
CA HIS A 151 -0.15 22.82 1.32
C HIS A 151 -0.21 21.97 0.03
N GLU A 152 -0.28 22.62 -1.13
CA GLU A 152 -0.29 21.93 -2.43
C GLU A 152 1.10 21.84 -3.07
N ALA A 153 2.14 22.35 -2.39
CA ALA A 153 3.51 22.25 -2.88
C ALA A 153 4.04 20.82 -2.71
N HIS A 154 4.50 20.22 -3.81
CA HIS A 154 5.00 18.84 -3.80
C HIS A 154 6.09 18.62 -4.86
N LEU A 155 6.84 17.53 -4.72
CA LEU A 155 7.76 17.03 -5.75
C LEU A 155 7.29 15.66 -6.22
N ALA A 156 7.15 15.49 -7.53
CA ALA A 156 6.70 14.26 -8.14
C ALA A 156 7.84 13.49 -8.81
N PHE A 157 7.82 12.19 -8.57
CA PHE A 157 8.72 11.21 -9.16
C PHE A 157 7.89 10.22 -9.97
N GLU A 158 8.24 10.03 -11.22
CA GLU A 158 7.60 9.09 -12.12
C GLU A 158 8.40 7.78 -12.12
N VAL A 159 7.69 6.65 -11.97
CA VAL A 159 8.27 5.31 -11.96
C VAL A 159 8.42 4.82 -13.38
N ASP A 160 9.65 4.52 -13.81
CA ASP A 160 9.96 4.19 -15.20
C ASP A 160 9.29 2.89 -15.67
N HIS A 161 9.33 1.86 -14.82
CA HIS A 161 8.83 0.52 -15.08
C HIS A 161 8.04 0.01 -13.87
N PRO A 162 6.77 0.43 -13.72
CA PRO A 162 6.01 0.11 -12.53
C PRO A 162 5.54 -1.34 -12.57
N ASP A 163 5.97 -2.10 -11.57
CA ASP A 163 5.43 -3.43 -11.25
C ASP A 163 5.20 -3.55 -9.73
N PRO A 164 4.41 -4.54 -9.26
CA PRO A 164 4.05 -4.66 -7.85
C PRO A 164 5.25 -4.78 -6.89
N LEU A 165 6.35 -5.42 -7.31
CA LEU A 165 7.53 -5.59 -6.48
C LEU A 165 8.34 -4.28 -6.43
N VAL A 166 8.52 -3.61 -7.57
CA VAL A 166 9.17 -2.30 -7.64
C VAL A 166 8.42 -1.29 -6.77
N LEU A 167 7.10 -1.17 -6.92
CA LEU A 167 6.30 -0.23 -6.14
C LEU A 167 6.35 -0.52 -4.64
N ARG A 168 6.27 -1.79 -4.23
CA ARG A 168 6.45 -2.16 -2.82
C ARG A 168 7.84 -1.79 -2.30
N GLY A 169 8.88 -2.05 -3.10
CA GLY A 169 10.25 -1.70 -2.77
C GLY A 169 10.44 -0.19 -2.56
N LEU A 170 9.97 0.62 -3.51
CA LEU A 170 10.06 2.08 -3.44
C LEU A 170 9.29 2.62 -2.22
N CYS A 171 8.05 2.18 -2.01
CA CYS A 171 7.27 2.55 -0.83
C CYS A 171 7.95 2.17 0.48
N ALA A 172 8.56 0.98 0.56
CA ALA A 172 9.28 0.52 1.75
C ALA A 172 10.56 1.33 2.02
N ILE A 173 11.29 1.72 0.98
CA ILE A 173 12.46 2.60 1.12
C ILE A 173 12.01 3.98 1.59
N LEU A 174 11.01 4.59 0.96
CA LEU A 174 10.45 5.88 1.37
C LEU A 174 10.03 5.87 2.85
N ALA A 175 9.29 4.84 3.28
CA ALA A 175 8.86 4.68 4.66
C ALA A 175 10.03 4.53 5.65
N ARG A 176 11.07 3.76 5.27
CA ARG A 176 12.28 3.58 6.10
C ARG A 176 13.01 4.90 6.36
N HIS A 177 12.96 5.82 5.40
CA HIS A 177 13.55 7.16 5.50
C HIS A 177 12.55 8.23 5.94
N GLY A 178 11.48 7.84 6.62
CA GLY A 178 10.58 8.75 7.33
C GLY A 178 9.51 9.42 6.47
N ALA A 179 9.33 9.01 5.22
CA ALA A 179 8.19 9.45 4.43
C ALA A 179 6.93 8.68 4.84
N HIS A 180 5.80 9.37 5.03
CA HIS A 180 4.56 8.74 5.49
C HIS A 180 3.47 8.84 4.42
N PRO A 181 2.74 7.76 4.11
CA PRO A 181 1.62 7.80 3.17
C PRO A 181 0.60 8.92 3.48
N ASP A 182 0.25 9.69 2.45
CA ASP A 182 -0.61 10.89 2.48
C ASP A 182 -1.63 10.89 1.32
N GLY A 183 -2.10 9.70 0.97
CA GLY A 183 -3.22 9.47 0.08
C GLY A 183 -2.79 9.03 -1.29
N GLY A 184 -3.73 8.94 -2.21
CA GLY A 184 -3.44 8.47 -3.54
C GLY A 184 -4.72 8.25 -4.32
N GLY A 185 -4.55 7.86 -5.57
CA GLY A 185 -5.68 7.56 -6.43
C GLY A 185 -5.23 7.00 -7.77
N TYR A 186 -6.13 6.29 -8.43
CA TYR A 186 -5.99 5.93 -9.83
C TYR A 186 -6.80 6.90 -10.69
N ASN A 187 -6.16 7.47 -11.71
CA ASN A 187 -6.79 8.34 -12.68
C ASN A 187 -6.99 7.60 -14.01
N PRO A 188 -8.23 7.22 -14.38
CA PRO A 188 -8.48 6.50 -15.63
C PRO A 188 -8.27 7.34 -16.89
N HIS A 189 -8.19 8.68 -16.76
CA HIS A 189 -7.94 9.56 -17.91
C HIS A 189 -6.47 9.61 -18.30
N GLU A 190 -5.58 9.44 -17.33
CA GLU A 190 -4.12 9.45 -17.52
C GLU A 190 -3.53 8.04 -17.50
N ASP A 191 -4.35 7.02 -17.23
CA ASP A 191 -3.94 5.63 -16.99
C ASP A 191 -2.75 5.58 -16.03
N GLY A 192 -2.97 6.09 -14.82
CA GLY A 192 -1.89 6.24 -13.85
C GLY A 192 -2.38 6.18 -12.40
N THR A 193 -1.58 5.53 -11.57
CA THR A 193 -1.77 5.43 -10.12
C THR A 193 -0.79 6.37 -9.42
N VAL A 194 -1.31 7.19 -8.51
CA VAL A 194 -0.55 8.18 -7.75
C VAL A 194 -0.54 7.81 -6.28
N LEU A 195 0.64 7.80 -5.67
CA LEU A 195 0.86 7.56 -4.24
C LEU A 195 1.51 8.81 -3.63
N TYR A 196 0.86 9.43 -2.65
CA TYR A 196 1.37 10.64 -2.00
C TYR A 196 2.05 10.30 -0.68
N PHE A 197 3.09 11.05 -0.35
CA PHE A 197 3.78 10.94 0.93
C PHE A 197 3.99 12.32 1.53
N THR A 198 3.91 12.43 2.86
CA THR A 198 4.57 13.52 3.59
C THR A 198 6.03 13.19 3.77
N THR A 199 6.89 14.20 3.71
CA THR A 199 8.34 14.04 3.92
C THR A 199 8.71 14.37 5.38
N PRO A 200 9.83 13.83 5.89
CA PRO A 200 10.31 14.11 7.24
C PRO A 200 10.53 15.60 7.51
N ALA A 201 10.39 16.01 8.77
CA ALA A 201 10.49 17.41 9.20
C ALA A 201 11.91 17.99 8.98
N GLU A 202 12.91 17.11 9.01
CA GLU A 202 14.33 17.36 8.82
C GLU A 202 14.71 17.53 7.34
N GLY A 203 13.82 17.22 6.40
CA GLY A 203 14.05 17.47 4.97
C GLY A 203 14.25 18.96 4.69
N VAL A 204 15.27 19.28 3.89
CA VAL A 204 15.72 20.65 3.60
C VAL A 204 15.38 21.13 2.19
N SER A 205 14.65 20.33 1.41
CA SER A 205 14.21 20.69 0.05
C SER A 205 13.25 21.89 0.00
N GLY A 206 12.63 22.25 1.13
CA GLY A 206 11.53 23.23 1.19
C GLY A 206 10.17 22.66 0.79
N TYR A 207 10.11 21.41 0.31
CA TYR A 207 8.88 20.70 -0.02
C TYR A 207 8.55 19.68 1.07
N ARG A 208 7.27 19.60 1.45
CA ARG A 208 6.77 18.72 2.52
C ARG A 208 5.98 17.52 2.01
N ARG A 209 5.76 17.44 0.71
CA ARG A 209 5.02 16.35 0.05
C ARG A 209 5.81 15.81 -1.13
N LEU A 210 5.80 14.50 -1.23
CA LEU A 210 6.34 13.73 -2.34
C LEU A 210 5.18 13.02 -3.03
N GLU A 211 5.22 12.97 -4.35
CA GLU A 211 4.31 12.21 -5.19
C GLU A 211 5.11 11.13 -5.92
N LEU A 212 4.62 9.90 -5.89
CA LEU A 212 5.12 8.80 -6.70
C LEU A 212 4.04 8.43 -7.71
N TYR A 213 4.31 8.71 -8.98
CA TYR A 213 3.41 8.44 -10.10
C TYR A 213 3.84 7.15 -10.80
N ALA A 214 2.90 6.24 -11.03
CA ALA A 214 3.13 4.98 -11.71
C ALA A 214 2.10 4.80 -12.82
N HIS A 215 2.54 4.68 -14.08
CA HIS A 215 1.67 4.36 -15.20
C HIS A 215 0.94 3.02 -15.01
N GLY A 216 -0.35 2.98 -15.31
CA GLY A 216 -1.24 1.84 -15.17
C GLY A 216 -2.06 1.81 -13.88
N ASP A 217 -2.97 0.83 -13.80
CA ASP A 217 -3.79 0.53 -12.63
C ASP A 217 -3.04 -0.40 -11.66
N HIS A 218 -2.57 0.18 -10.55
CA HIS A 218 -1.87 -0.53 -9.47
C HIS A 218 -2.73 -0.60 -8.20
N ARG A 219 -4.01 -0.97 -8.34
CA ARG A 219 -5.00 -1.02 -7.24
C ARG A 219 -4.53 -1.70 -5.96
N ASP A 220 -3.76 -2.80 -6.04
CA ASP A 220 -3.30 -3.51 -4.85
C ASP A 220 -2.22 -2.73 -4.08
N SER A 221 -1.28 -2.11 -4.82
CA SER A 221 -0.28 -1.22 -4.25
C SER A 221 -0.92 0.05 -3.69
N LEU A 222 -1.92 0.60 -4.39
CA LEU A 222 -2.69 1.74 -3.92
C LEU A 222 -3.48 1.41 -2.66
N ALA A 223 -4.17 0.27 -2.61
CA ALA A 223 -4.90 -0.18 -1.42
C ALA A 223 -3.96 -0.32 -0.22
N ALA A 224 -2.83 -1.02 -0.40
CA ALA A 224 -1.82 -1.15 0.65
C ALA A 224 -1.29 0.22 1.11
N HIS A 225 -1.07 1.17 0.19
CA HIS A 225 -0.62 2.52 0.53
C HIS A 225 -1.69 3.34 1.28
N LEU A 226 -2.95 3.23 0.87
CA LEU A 226 -4.08 3.91 1.51
C LEU A 226 -4.39 3.34 2.89
N ASP A 227 -4.17 2.05 3.12
CA ASP A 227 -4.26 1.42 4.44
C ASP A 227 -3.26 2.04 5.44
N HIS A 228 -2.15 2.59 4.95
CA HIS A 228 -1.19 3.33 5.78
C HIS A 228 -1.54 4.83 5.91
N THR A 229 -2.31 5.38 4.95
CA THR A 229 -2.69 6.80 4.91
C THR A 229 -3.91 7.09 5.79
N HIS A 230 -4.90 6.21 5.70
CA HIS A 230 -6.03 6.22 6.59
C HIS A 230 -5.66 5.33 7.76
N PRO A 231 -5.44 5.87 8.97
CA PRO A 231 -5.66 5.07 10.16
C PRO A 231 -7.18 4.83 10.27
N ARG A 232 -7.80 4.13 9.32
CA ARG A 232 -8.85 3.22 9.70
C ARG A 232 -8.11 2.05 10.33
N LEU A 233 -7.77 2.24 11.60
CA LEU A 233 -7.21 1.23 12.47
C LEU A 233 -5.81 0.78 11.96
N ALA A 234 -4.72 1.41 12.41
CA ALA A 234 -3.93 0.63 13.37
C ALA A 234 -4.93 -0.02 14.33
N SER A 235 -5.30 -1.28 14.04
CA SER A 235 -6.15 -2.09 14.91
C SER A 235 -5.76 -1.71 16.32
N PRO A 236 -6.65 -1.05 17.12
CA PRO A 236 -6.30 -0.54 18.44
C PRO A 236 -5.47 -1.62 19.13
N PRO A 237 -4.49 -1.33 19.99
CA PRO A 237 -3.60 -2.37 20.51
C PRO A 237 -4.30 -3.67 20.94
N ALA A 238 -5.55 -3.57 21.43
CA ALA A 238 -6.48 -4.68 21.64
C ALA A 238 -6.86 -5.53 20.40
N GLU A 239 -7.20 -4.92 19.27
CA GLU A 239 -7.50 -5.59 18.00
C GLU A 239 -6.23 -6.17 17.35
N THR A 240 -5.09 -5.46 17.40
CA THR A 240 -3.80 -6.03 16.96
C THR A 240 -3.44 -7.24 17.83
N LEU A 241 -3.59 -7.13 19.15
CA LEU A 241 -3.38 -8.23 20.08
C LEU A 241 -4.35 -9.38 19.80
N LEU A 242 -5.62 -9.10 19.53
CA LEU A 242 -6.61 -10.11 19.15
C LEU A 242 -6.19 -10.82 17.87
N HIS A 243 -5.72 -10.12 16.84
CA HIS A 243 -5.20 -10.72 15.62
C HIS A 243 -4.02 -11.67 15.89
N LEU A 244 -3.05 -11.25 16.72
CA LEU A 244 -1.93 -12.09 17.13
C LEU A 244 -2.38 -13.34 17.92
N LEU A 245 -3.30 -13.16 18.87
CA LEU A 245 -3.86 -14.26 19.69
C LEU A 245 -4.65 -15.28 18.84
N THR A 246 -5.23 -14.83 17.73
CA THR A 246 -6.09 -15.66 16.87
C THR A 246 -5.34 -16.39 15.76
N GLY A 247 -4.02 -16.20 15.60
CA GLY A 247 -3.20 -17.00 14.67
C GLY A 247 -3.23 -18.51 14.97
N ALA A 248 -3.53 -18.89 16.20
CA ALA A 248 -3.87 -20.25 16.62
C ALA A 248 -4.99 -20.87 15.79
N TRP A 249 -6.04 -20.09 15.49
CA TRP A 249 -7.20 -20.54 14.71
C TRP A 249 -6.82 -20.78 13.25
N THR A 250 -5.96 -19.94 12.67
CA THR A 250 -5.42 -20.13 11.31
C THR A 250 -4.68 -21.46 11.20
N THR A 251 -3.78 -21.73 12.14
CA THR A 251 -3.01 -22.99 12.17
C THR A 251 -3.93 -24.21 12.27
N GLN A 252 -4.91 -24.17 13.18
CA GLN A 252 -5.87 -25.27 13.33
C GLN A 252 -6.85 -25.43 12.17
N ALA A 253 -7.25 -24.33 11.52
CA ALA A 253 -8.12 -24.36 10.35
C ALA A 253 -7.42 -25.05 9.16
N LEU A 254 -6.18 -24.66 8.86
CA LEU A 254 -5.38 -25.28 7.79
C LEU A 254 -5.05 -26.75 8.09
N ALA A 255 -4.72 -27.07 9.35
CA ALA A 255 -4.49 -28.45 9.75
C ALA A 255 -5.76 -29.30 9.66
N SER A 256 -6.92 -28.75 10.02
CA SER A 256 -8.21 -29.44 9.89
C SER A 256 -8.60 -29.61 8.43
N PHE A 257 -8.37 -28.60 7.59
CA PHE A 257 -8.55 -28.67 6.14
C PHE A 257 -7.75 -29.83 5.53
N ALA A 258 -6.46 -29.92 5.88
CA ALA A 258 -5.58 -30.99 5.45
C ALA A 258 -5.96 -32.36 6.02
N ARG A 259 -6.33 -32.44 7.31
CA ARG A 259 -6.70 -33.69 8.01
C ARG A 259 -7.99 -34.29 7.45
N LEU A 260 -8.97 -33.45 7.17
CA LEU A 260 -10.25 -33.84 6.56
C LEU A 260 -10.14 -34.17 5.07
N ARG A 261 -8.94 -34.03 4.48
CA ARG A 261 -8.67 -34.29 3.06
C ARG A 261 -9.52 -33.43 2.12
N LEU A 262 -9.93 -32.25 2.57
CA LEU A 262 -10.71 -31.32 1.75
C LEU A 262 -9.95 -30.82 0.51
N PRO A 263 -8.63 -30.51 0.57
CA PRO A 263 -7.87 -30.19 -0.66
C PRO A 263 -7.94 -31.28 -1.72
N ASP A 264 -8.01 -32.55 -1.31
CA ASP A 264 -8.07 -33.70 -2.23
C ASP A 264 -9.48 -33.86 -2.84
N ALA A 265 -10.51 -33.33 -2.17
CA ALA A 265 -11.92 -33.39 -2.59
C ALA A 265 -12.36 -32.15 -3.41
N MET A 266 -11.49 -31.15 -3.55
CA MET A 266 -11.76 -29.87 -4.23
C MET A 266 -10.92 -29.74 -5.50
N ASP A 267 -11.43 -28.96 -6.46
CA ASP A 267 -10.73 -28.66 -7.71
C ASP A 267 -10.34 -27.16 -7.76
N THR A 268 -9.31 -26.84 -8.54
CA THR A 268 -8.84 -25.45 -8.73
C THR A 268 -9.61 -24.68 -9.80
N ARG A 269 -10.38 -25.36 -10.64
CA ARG A 269 -11.15 -24.86 -11.77
C ARG A 269 -12.66 -24.92 -11.56
N THR A 270 -13.16 -25.91 -10.82
CA THR A 270 -14.60 -26.08 -10.57
C THR A 270 -14.95 -25.92 -9.09
N ALA A 271 -15.95 -25.09 -8.79
CA ALA A 271 -16.49 -24.99 -7.44
C ALA A 271 -17.31 -26.22 -7.04
N SER A 272 -17.26 -26.56 -5.75
CA SER A 272 -18.09 -27.57 -5.10
C SER A 272 -18.85 -26.95 -3.93
N THR A 273 -20.06 -27.42 -3.69
CA THR A 273 -20.86 -26.93 -2.56
C THR A 273 -20.32 -27.49 -1.24
N ALA A 274 -20.58 -26.78 -0.14
CA ALA A 274 -20.25 -27.31 1.19
C ALA A 274 -20.99 -28.62 1.50
N ARG A 275 -22.21 -28.82 0.98
CA ARG A 275 -22.98 -30.05 1.15
C ARG A 275 -22.35 -31.24 0.42
N ASP A 276 -21.86 -31.02 -0.80
CA ASP A 276 -21.19 -32.08 -1.57
C ASP A 276 -19.85 -32.45 -0.94
N LEU A 277 -19.05 -31.46 -0.53
CA LEU A 277 -17.80 -31.69 0.18
C LEU A 277 -18.05 -32.42 1.50
N ALA A 278 -19.09 -32.02 2.25
CA ALA A 278 -19.44 -32.66 3.52
C ALA A 278 -19.81 -34.13 3.36
N ARG A 279 -20.50 -34.49 2.26
CA ARG A 279 -20.82 -35.88 1.91
C ARG A 279 -19.57 -36.69 1.61
N LEU A 280 -18.60 -36.10 0.92
CA LEU A 280 -17.33 -36.73 0.57
C LEU A 280 -16.41 -36.92 1.78
N THR A 281 -16.41 -35.97 2.72
CA THR A 281 -15.48 -35.98 3.87
C THR A 281 -16.12 -36.47 5.17
N GLY A 282 -17.41 -36.81 5.16
CA GLY A 282 -18.12 -37.29 6.35
C GLY A 282 -18.24 -36.22 7.45
N THR A 283 -18.44 -34.96 7.08
CA THR A 283 -18.50 -33.83 8.02
C THR A 283 -19.89 -33.21 8.08
N ASP A 284 -20.16 -32.39 9.11
CA ASP A 284 -21.37 -31.58 9.17
C ASP A 284 -21.33 -30.44 8.12
N PRO A 285 -22.35 -30.29 7.24
CA PRO A 285 -22.35 -29.26 6.20
C PRO A 285 -22.25 -27.83 6.73
N ARG A 286 -22.85 -27.52 7.88
CA ARG A 286 -22.85 -26.16 8.45
C ARG A 286 -21.48 -25.81 9.05
N GLY A 287 -20.91 -26.75 9.80
CA GLY A 287 -19.55 -26.65 10.33
C GLY A 287 -18.52 -26.52 9.21
N LEU A 288 -18.66 -27.34 8.16
CA LEU A 288 -17.78 -27.29 7.00
C LEU A 288 -17.90 -25.96 6.24
N ALA A 289 -19.11 -25.47 5.99
CA ALA A 289 -19.31 -24.17 5.36
C ALA A 289 -18.64 -23.03 6.16
N THR A 290 -18.70 -23.10 7.49
CA THR A 290 -18.04 -22.12 8.38
C THR A 290 -16.52 -22.17 8.24
N LEU A 291 -15.94 -23.37 8.25
CA LEU A 291 -14.51 -23.56 8.01
C LEU A 291 -14.09 -23.05 6.61
N LEU A 292 -14.84 -23.40 5.57
CA LEU A 292 -14.55 -22.99 4.18
C LEU A 292 -14.65 -21.47 4.00
N ARG A 293 -15.61 -20.78 4.65
CA ARG A 293 -15.66 -19.31 4.64
C ARG A 293 -14.44 -18.70 5.31
N TYR A 294 -13.99 -19.25 6.44
CA TYR A 294 -12.77 -18.77 7.10
C TYR A 294 -11.53 -19.02 6.24
N LEU A 295 -11.41 -20.21 5.64
CA LEU A 295 -10.33 -20.53 4.69
C LEU A 295 -10.37 -19.65 3.43
N ALA A 296 -11.55 -19.15 3.04
CA ALA A 296 -11.69 -18.20 1.96
C ALA A 296 -11.09 -16.84 2.30
N MET A 297 -11.31 -16.37 3.53
CA MET A 297 -10.66 -15.15 4.04
C MET A 297 -9.13 -15.29 4.11
N LEU A 298 -8.63 -16.51 4.35
CA LEU A 298 -7.20 -16.83 4.36
C LEU A 298 -6.63 -17.07 2.94
N GLY A 299 -7.47 -17.05 1.89
CA GLY A 299 -7.05 -17.28 0.51
C GLY A 299 -6.72 -18.73 0.17
N ALA A 300 -6.99 -19.71 1.04
CA ALA A 300 -6.78 -21.14 0.77
C ALA A 300 -7.88 -21.73 -0.13
N VAL A 301 -9.07 -21.13 -0.11
CA VAL A 301 -10.17 -21.41 -1.02
C VAL A 301 -10.73 -20.09 -1.56
N THR A 302 -11.44 -20.13 -2.68
CA THR A 302 -12.20 -19.00 -3.21
C THR A 302 -13.68 -19.34 -3.17
N ARG A 303 -14.50 -18.33 -2.88
CA ARG A 303 -15.95 -18.42 -2.99
C ARG A 303 -16.38 -17.92 -4.36
N GLU A 304 -17.20 -18.70 -5.06
CA GLU A 304 -17.89 -18.23 -6.25
C GLU A 304 -19.21 -17.57 -5.81
N GLU A 305 -19.41 -16.32 -6.21
CA GLU A 305 -20.67 -15.62 -6.00
C GLU A 305 -21.75 -16.21 -6.91
N LEU A 306 -22.97 -16.27 -6.39
CA LEU A 306 -24.12 -16.69 -7.17
C LEU A 306 -24.35 -15.69 -8.32
N PRO A 307 -24.75 -16.15 -9.51
CA PRO A 307 -25.01 -15.25 -10.62
C PRO A 307 -26.05 -14.18 -10.24
N GLU A 308 -25.76 -12.92 -10.59
CA GLU A 308 -26.73 -11.82 -10.49
C GLU A 308 -27.98 -12.12 -11.34
N GLY A 309 -29.17 -11.93 -10.75
CA GLY A 309 -30.44 -12.14 -11.45
C GLY A 309 -31.23 -13.38 -11.03
N LEU A 310 -31.22 -13.74 -9.74
CA LEU A 310 -32.21 -14.70 -9.21
C LEU A 310 -33.64 -14.13 -9.40
N PRO A 311 -34.60 -14.93 -9.90
CA PRO A 311 -35.98 -14.48 -10.07
C PRO A 311 -36.58 -14.04 -8.72
N GLU A 312 -37.49 -13.08 -8.77
CA GLU A 312 -38.23 -12.50 -7.63
C GLU A 312 -39.00 -13.56 -6.81
N GLN A 313 -39.11 -14.78 -7.33
CA GLN A 313 -39.60 -15.97 -6.65
C GLN A 313 -38.44 -16.91 -6.34
N LEU A 314 -38.03 -16.91 -5.06
CA LEU A 314 -37.03 -17.82 -4.51
C LEU A 314 -37.52 -19.28 -4.60
N PRO A 315 -36.77 -20.23 -5.18
CA PRO A 315 -37.01 -21.65 -4.92
C PRO A 315 -36.85 -21.97 -3.42
N GLU A 316 -37.56 -22.99 -2.92
CA GLU A 316 -37.48 -23.41 -1.50
C GLU A 316 -36.06 -23.79 -1.04
N GLU A 317 -35.16 -24.10 -1.98
CA GLU A 317 -33.74 -24.31 -1.72
C GLU A 317 -32.91 -23.14 -2.31
N PHE A 318 -32.30 -22.36 -1.42
CA PHE A 318 -31.27 -21.37 -1.76
C PHE A 318 -30.12 -22.05 -2.52
N PRO A 319 -29.59 -21.45 -3.60
CA PRO A 319 -28.39 -22.01 -4.23
C PRO A 319 -27.21 -21.86 -3.25
N GLU A 320 -26.50 -22.95 -3.02
CA GLU A 320 -25.43 -23.01 -2.02
C GLU A 320 -24.15 -22.32 -2.51
N GLU A 321 -23.41 -21.73 -1.57
CA GLU A 321 -22.10 -21.14 -1.84
C GLU A 321 -21.15 -22.18 -2.48
N GLY A 322 -20.62 -21.84 -3.65
CA GLY A 322 -19.59 -22.65 -4.32
C GLY A 322 -18.20 -22.32 -3.77
N PHE A 323 -17.42 -23.36 -3.47
CA PHE A 323 -16.04 -23.23 -3.01
C PHE A 323 -15.08 -23.93 -3.97
N ARG A 324 -14.00 -23.23 -4.32
CA ARG A 324 -12.94 -23.73 -5.21
C ARG A 324 -11.58 -23.65 -4.53
N LEU A 325 -10.69 -24.59 -4.81
CA LEU A 325 -9.34 -24.59 -4.25
C LEU A 325 -8.48 -23.51 -4.92
N THR A 326 -7.68 -22.76 -4.15
CA THR A 326 -6.69 -21.84 -4.72
C THR A 326 -5.34 -22.52 -4.91
N ALA A 327 -4.38 -21.83 -5.54
CA ALA A 327 -2.99 -22.30 -5.59
C ALA A 327 -2.40 -22.51 -4.18
N LEU A 328 -2.74 -21.64 -3.21
CA LEU A 328 -2.33 -21.78 -1.81
C LEU A 328 -2.92 -23.05 -1.18
N GLY A 329 -4.23 -23.27 -1.33
CA GLY A 329 -4.88 -24.49 -0.81
C GLY A 329 -4.38 -25.76 -1.49
N ALA A 330 -3.99 -25.70 -2.77
CA ALA A 330 -3.46 -26.82 -3.52
C ALA A 330 -2.15 -27.38 -2.96
N LEU A 331 -1.35 -26.57 -2.25
CA LEU A 331 -0.17 -27.04 -1.52
C LEU A 331 -0.51 -28.06 -0.42
N LEU A 332 -1.77 -28.15 0.01
CA LEU A 332 -2.21 -29.10 1.04
C LEU A 332 -2.79 -30.40 0.45
N ARG A 333 -2.76 -30.57 -0.87
CA ARG A 333 -3.12 -31.86 -1.50
C ARG A 333 -2.08 -32.93 -1.20
N ALA A 334 -2.53 -34.17 -0.99
CA ALA A 334 -1.62 -35.28 -0.69
C ALA A 334 -0.76 -35.71 -1.89
N ASP A 335 -1.27 -35.55 -3.10
CA ASP A 335 -0.65 -36.03 -4.35
C ASP A 335 0.25 -34.99 -5.02
N ALA A 336 0.33 -33.78 -4.47
CA ALA A 336 1.21 -32.73 -4.98
C ALA A 336 2.69 -33.09 -4.72
N PRO A 337 3.58 -33.03 -5.72
CA PRO A 337 5.02 -33.19 -5.52
C PRO A 337 5.60 -32.21 -4.48
N ASP A 338 4.95 -31.05 -4.36
CA ASP A 338 5.27 -29.97 -3.43
C ASP A 338 4.29 -29.86 -2.25
N SER A 339 3.74 -31.00 -1.83
CA SER A 339 2.79 -31.04 -0.72
C SER A 339 3.40 -30.55 0.60
N MET A 340 2.78 -29.51 1.17
CA MET A 340 3.01 -29.00 2.52
C MET A 340 2.05 -29.60 3.55
N ARG A 341 1.23 -30.57 3.16
CA ARG A 341 0.29 -31.25 4.07
C ARG A 341 0.95 -31.86 5.31
N PRO A 342 2.09 -32.57 5.22
CA PRO A 342 2.76 -33.11 6.40
C PRO A 342 3.13 -32.00 7.42
N LEU A 343 3.58 -30.86 6.91
CA LEU A 343 3.92 -29.70 7.73
C LEU A 343 2.69 -29.16 8.47
N ALA A 344 1.58 -28.97 7.78
CA ALA A 344 0.33 -28.50 8.38
C ALA A 344 -0.20 -29.45 9.47
N LEU A 345 -0.11 -30.78 9.24
CA LEU A 345 -0.52 -31.79 10.21
C LEU A 345 0.39 -31.83 11.44
N MET A 346 1.70 -31.65 11.26
CA MET A 346 2.67 -31.60 12.36
C MET A 346 2.47 -30.33 13.21
N TYR A 347 2.42 -29.16 12.56
CA TYR A 347 2.30 -27.86 13.22
C TYR A 347 0.93 -27.62 13.86
N GLY A 348 -0.15 -28.18 13.29
CA GLY A 348 -1.48 -28.16 13.90
C GLY A 348 -1.80 -29.37 14.77
N GLY A 349 -0.81 -30.24 15.02
CA GLY A 349 -0.97 -31.48 15.78
C GLY A 349 0.00 -31.55 16.96
N PRO A 350 0.98 -32.48 16.97
CA PRO A 350 1.92 -32.67 18.07
C PRO A 350 2.60 -31.37 18.53
N PHE A 351 3.12 -30.58 17.59
CA PHE A 351 3.81 -29.33 17.94
C PHE A 351 2.84 -28.30 18.51
N TYR A 352 1.65 -28.15 17.93
CA TYR A 352 0.62 -27.26 18.48
C TYR A 352 0.35 -27.55 19.96
N ARG A 353 0.20 -28.83 20.32
CA ARG A 353 -0.04 -29.25 21.71
C ARG A 353 1.15 -28.89 22.61
N SER A 354 2.38 -29.15 22.14
CA SER A 354 3.58 -28.82 22.92
C SER A 354 3.76 -27.31 23.15
N PHE A 355 3.34 -26.45 22.20
CA PHE A 355 3.35 -25.00 22.37
C PHE A 355 2.33 -24.51 23.42
N GLY A 356 1.32 -25.32 23.74
CA GLY A 356 0.44 -25.08 24.89
C GLY A 356 1.20 -25.06 26.22
N GLU A 357 2.33 -25.76 26.31
CA GLU A 357 3.19 -25.85 27.50
C GLU A 357 4.35 -24.84 27.50
N LEU A 358 4.25 -23.75 26.71
CA LEU A 358 5.31 -22.74 26.62
C LEU A 358 5.60 -22.06 27.97
N ASP A 359 4.59 -21.86 28.82
CA ASP A 359 4.77 -21.30 30.18
C ASP A 359 5.66 -22.20 31.04
N HIS A 360 5.49 -23.52 30.97
CA HIS A 360 6.39 -24.47 31.63
C HIS A 360 7.82 -24.27 31.14
N ALA A 361 8.03 -24.26 29.82
CA ALA A 361 9.36 -24.17 29.24
C ALA A 361 10.09 -22.88 29.62
N VAL A 362 9.37 -21.76 29.68
CA VAL A 362 9.93 -20.48 30.13
C VAL A 362 10.30 -20.51 31.62
N ARG A 363 9.48 -21.16 32.46
CA ARG A 363 9.71 -21.23 33.91
C ARG A 363 10.84 -22.17 34.30
N THR A 364 10.98 -23.29 33.61
CA THR A 364 11.87 -24.39 34.01
C THR A 364 13.11 -24.50 33.12
N GLY A 365 13.08 -23.92 31.92
CA GLY A 365 14.08 -24.14 30.88
C GLY A 365 13.99 -25.52 30.21
N GLN A 366 12.99 -26.34 30.54
CA GLN A 366 12.80 -27.69 29.98
C GLN A 366 11.81 -27.65 28.81
N PRO A 367 11.98 -28.48 27.75
CA PRO A 367 11.07 -28.46 26.60
C PRO A 367 9.61 -28.75 26.99
N GLY A 368 8.67 -27.95 26.47
CA GLY A 368 7.23 -28.15 26.72
C GLY A 368 6.71 -29.50 26.19
N PHE A 369 7.33 -30.03 25.13
CA PHE A 369 7.01 -31.36 24.62
C PHE A 369 7.31 -32.45 25.65
N ASP A 370 8.49 -32.41 26.26
CA ASP A 370 8.93 -33.37 27.27
C ASP A 370 8.02 -33.32 28.51
N HIS A 371 7.56 -32.12 28.88
CA HIS A 371 6.58 -31.95 29.96
C HIS A 371 5.23 -32.62 29.63
N LEU A 372 4.73 -32.42 28.40
CA LEU A 372 3.44 -32.96 27.96
C LEU A 372 3.45 -34.48 27.81
N HIS A 373 4.54 -35.04 27.28
CA HIS A 373 4.63 -36.45 26.89
C HIS A 373 5.47 -37.31 27.84
N GLY A 374 6.19 -36.70 28.79
CA GLY A 374 7.07 -37.38 29.74
C GLY A 374 8.43 -37.81 29.15
N GLU A 375 8.70 -37.46 27.89
CA GLU A 375 9.87 -37.88 27.12
C GLU A 375 10.15 -36.96 25.93
N ASN A 376 11.36 -37.05 25.37
CA ASN A 376 11.77 -36.25 24.22
C ASN A 376 10.95 -36.60 22.97
N HIS A 377 10.60 -35.58 22.18
CA HIS A 377 9.90 -35.72 20.89
C HIS A 377 10.47 -36.77 19.95
N PHE A 378 11.80 -36.94 19.86
CA PHE A 378 12.38 -37.99 19.00
C PHE A 378 12.00 -39.40 19.47
N ASP A 379 12.13 -39.67 20.78
CA ASP A 379 11.79 -40.98 21.36
C ASP A 379 10.27 -41.22 21.29
N HIS A 380 9.48 -40.16 21.47
CA HIS A 380 8.02 -40.23 21.33
C HIS A 380 7.61 -40.59 19.90
N PHE A 381 8.16 -39.90 18.90
CA PHE A 381 7.86 -40.13 17.49
C PHE A 381 8.33 -41.52 17.03
N ALA A 382 9.52 -41.96 17.45
CA ALA A 382 10.06 -43.27 17.07
C ALA A 382 9.22 -44.48 17.53
N ARG A 383 8.33 -44.31 18.52
CA ARG A 383 7.41 -45.37 18.99
C ARG A 383 6.15 -45.51 18.15
N ASP A 384 5.81 -44.51 17.36
CA ASP A 384 4.66 -44.50 16.46
C ASP A 384 5.16 -44.33 15.01
N PRO A 385 5.19 -45.42 14.21
CA PRO A 385 5.67 -45.37 12.83
C PRO A 385 4.96 -44.32 11.97
N GLU A 386 3.67 -44.04 12.23
CA GLU A 386 2.94 -43.02 11.48
C GLU A 386 3.40 -41.61 11.85
N LEU A 387 3.71 -41.40 13.12
CA LEU A 387 4.18 -40.12 13.64
C LEU A 387 5.63 -39.84 13.24
N ALA A 388 6.48 -40.87 13.21
CA ALA A 388 7.83 -40.80 12.68
C ALA A 388 7.83 -40.42 11.18
N ASP A 389 7.02 -41.11 10.35
CA ASP A 389 6.86 -40.76 8.92
C ASP A 389 6.35 -39.32 8.75
N LEU A 390 5.37 -38.91 9.56
CA LEU A 390 4.85 -37.55 9.52
C LEU A 390 5.92 -36.52 9.85
N PHE A 391 6.77 -36.78 10.85
CA PHE A 391 7.88 -35.92 11.21
C PHE A 391 8.89 -35.79 10.07
N ASP A 392 9.36 -36.91 9.52
CA ASP A 392 10.35 -36.93 8.44
C ASP A 392 9.83 -36.18 7.20
N ARG A 393 8.57 -36.43 6.81
CA ARG A 393 7.93 -35.75 5.70
C ARG A 393 7.69 -34.26 5.96
N SER A 394 7.40 -33.88 7.20
CA SER A 394 7.28 -32.48 7.61
C SER A 394 8.61 -31.75 7.49
N MET A 395 9.71 -32.35 7.96
CA MET A 395 11.06 -31.78 7.82
C MET A 395 11.44 -31.62 6.33
N ALA A 396 11.18 -32.64 5.51
CA ALA A 396 11.39 -32.57 4.07
C ALA A 396 10.58 -31.44 3.40
N ALA A 397 9.31 -31.28 3.77
CA ALA A 397 8.46 -30.20 3.25
C ALA A 397 8.96 -28.80 3.68
N SER A 398 9.42 -28.64 4.92
CA SER A 398 9.91 -27.36 5.45
C SER A 398 11.22 -26.89 4.82
N SER A 399 12.09 -27.82 4.40
CA SER A 399 13.39 -27.49 3.79
C SER A 399 13.29 -26.59 2.56
N ARG A 400 12.15 -26.66 1.85
CA ARG A 400 11.85 -25.86 0.66
C ARG A 400 11.53 -24.41 0.96
N MET A 401 11.12 -24.08 2.19
CA MET A 401 10.90 -22.69 2.62
C MET A 401 12.21 -21.91 2.79
N PHE A 402 13.35 -22.61 2.81
CA PHE A 402 14.69 -22.04 3.04
C PHE A 402 15.63 -22.24 1.85
N GLN A 403 15.12 -22.71 0.71
CA GLN A 403 15.87 -22.71 -0.56
C GLN A 403 15.70 -21.34 -1.25
N PRO A 404 16.80 -20.68 -1.66
CA PRO A 404 16.79 -19.32 -2.19
C PRO A 404 16.10 -19.17 -3.55
#